data_AF-A0A962FA82-F1
#
_entry.id   AF-A0A962FA82-F1
#
_cell.length_a   1.000
_cell.length_b   1.000
_cell.length_c   1.000
_cell.angle_alpha   90.00
_cell.angle_beta   90.00
_cell.angle_gamma   90.00
#
_symmetry.space_group_name_H-M   'P 1'
#
loop_
_entity.id
_entity.type
_entity.pdbx_description
1 polymer ?
#
loop_
_entity_poly.entity_id
_entity_poly.type
_entity_poly.pdbx_seq_one_letter_code
_entity_poly.pdbx_strand_id
1 'polypeptide(L)'
;MGLSDSRPTLVAAAPKGIIDPATGKPIGANDPYFLGINDQLADKGFLVTSTDELIAWARTGSLMWMTFGFACCAVEMMQVSMLRY
;
A
#
# COMPACT_ATOMS: atom_id res chain seq x y z
N MET A 1 -7.94 -8.85 15.38
CA MET A 1 -8.22 -8.39 14.01
C MET A 1 -6.88 -8.02 13.39
N GLY A 2 -6.04 -8.96 12.97
CA GLY A 2 -6.37 -10.08 12.11
C GLY A 2 -6.08 -9.62 10.68
N LEU A 3 -4.81 -9.63 10.30
CA LEU A 3 -4.34 -9.37 8.94
C LEU A 3 -4.83 -10.54 8.07
N SER A 4 -6.04 -10.40 7.54
CA SER A 4 -6.60 -11.36 6.59
C SER A 4 -7.00 -10.62 5.32
N ASP A 5 -6.09 -10.73 4.37
CA ASP A 5 -6.34 -11.15 3.00
C ASP A 5 -6.66 -10.09 1.93
N SER A 6 -6.10 -10.34 0.74
CA SER A 6 -6.38 -9.75 -0.58
C SER A 6 -5.41 -8.72 -1.18
N ARG A 7 -4.09 -8.89 -1.04
CA ARG A 7 -3.15 -8.35 -2.06
C ARG A 7 -2.38 -9.50 -2.72
N PRO A 8 -2.90 -10.08 -3.82
CA PRO A 8 -2.13 -11.04 -4.59
C PRO A 8 -0.94 -10.30 -5.22
N THR A 9 0.21 -10.96 -5.29
CA THR A 9 1.50 -10.53 -5.85
C THR A 9 2.49 -9.89 -4.85
N LEU A 10 3.09 -10.76 -4.03
CA LEU A 10 4.31 -10.51 -3.25
C LEU A 10 5.58 -10.33 -4.12
N VAL A 11 5.44 -10.42 -5.44
CA VAL A 11 6.48 -10.14 -6.43
C VAL A 11 5.92 -9.03 -7.30
N ALA A 12 6.62 -7.91 -7.40
CA ALA A 12 6.21 -6.77 -8.22
C ALA A 12 5.65 -7.28 -9.55
N ALA A 13 4.37 -7.01 -9.82
CA ALA A 13 3.73 -7.45 -11.05
C ALA A 13 4.60 -7.00 -12.23
N ALA A 14 4.99 -7.95 -13.10
CA ALA A 14 5.82 -7.66 -14.25
C ALA A 14 5.22 -6.44 -14.99
N PRO A 15 6.02 -5.40 -15.28
CA PRO A 15 5.49 -4.16 -15.85
C PRO A 15 4.79 -4.51 -17.15
N LYS A 16 3.46 -4.36 -17.15
CA LYS A 16 2.62 -4.56 -18.33
C LYS A 16 2.78 -3.31 -19.19
N GLY A 17 3.94 -3.18 -19.80
CA GLY A 17 4.29 -2.09 -20.70
C GLY A 17 3.45 -2.15 -21.98
N ILE A 18 3.49 -1.06 -22.75
CA ILE A 18 2.94 -1.04 -24.09
C ILE A 18 3.65 -2.09 -24.94
N ILE A 19 2.87 -2.95 -25.59
CA ILE A 19 3.38 -4.07 -26.38
C ILE A 19 3.73 -3.54 -27.76
N ASP A 20 4.99 -3.74 -28.18
CA ASP A 20 5.43 -3.42 -29.53
C ASP A 20 4.69 -4.30 -30.55
N PRO A 21 3.96 -3.72 -31.54
CA PRO A 21 3.27 -4.49 -32.56
C PRO A 21 4.17 -5.39 -33.42
N ALA A 22 5.48 -5.07 -33.50
CA ALA A 22 6.42 -5.85 -34.31
C ALA A 22 7.04 -7.05 -33.57
N THR A 23 7.13 -7.00 -32.24
CA THR A 23 7.86 -8.00 -31.45
C THR A 23 7.05 -8.68 -30.35
N GLY A 24 5.83 -8.20 -30.06
CA GLY A 24 4.94 -8.78 -29.05
C GLY A 24 5.47 -8.71 -27.62
N LYS A 25 6.59 -8.00 -27.40
CA LYS A 25 7.24 -7.80 -26.11
C LYS A 25 6.94 -6.39 -25.60
N PRO A 26 6.91 -6.17 -24.27
CA PRO A 26 6.80 -4.82 -23.74
C PRO A 26 8.02 -3.99 -24.16
N ILE A 27 7.80 -2.76 -24.65
CA ILE A 27 8.86 -1.81 -24.99
C ILE A 27 9.78 -1.65 -23.77
N GLY A 28 11.08 -1.96 -23.92
CA GLY A 28 12.07 -1.95 -22.83
C GLY A 28 12.50 -3.32 -22.30
N ALA A 29 11.92 -4.43 -22.79
CA ALA A 29 12.25 -5.78 -22.31
C ALA A 29 13.72 -6.25 -22.51
N ASN A 30 14.47 -5.60 -23.41
CA ASN A 30 15.85 -5.98 -23.74
C ASN A 30 16.88 -4.89 -23.39
N ASP A 31 16.47 -3.80 -22.73
CA ASP A 31 17.45 -2.80 -22.34
C ASP A 31 18.17 -3.25 -21.04
N PRO A 32 19.51 -3.12 -20.99
CA PRO A 32 20.28 -3.55 -19.83
C PRO A 32 20.01 -2.68 -18.59
N TYR A 33 19.49 -1.46 -18.80
CA TYR A 33 19.19 -0.51 -17.75
C TYR A 33 17.91 -0.86 -16.98
N PHE A 34 16.79 -1.17 -17.64
CA PHE A 34 15.57 -1.55 -16.93
C PHE A 34 15.69 -2.95 -16.32
N LEU A 35 16.45 -3.87 -16.91
CA LEU A 35 16.74 -5.16 -16.28
C LEU A 35 17.53 -4.98 -14.97
N GLY A 36 18.56 -4.12 -14.96
CA GLY A 36 19.32 -3.82 -13.75
C GLY A 36 18.53 -3.08 -12.67
N ILE A 37 17.55 -2.26 -13.06
CA ILE A 37 16.63 -1.61 -12.11
C ILE A 37 15.57 -2.58 -11.60
N ASN A 38 15.01 -3.44 -12.46
CA ASN A 38 14.02 -4.45 -12.07
C ASN A 38 14.61 -5.45 -11.06
N ASP A 39 15.84 -5.91 -11.29
CA ASP A 39 16.56 -6.78 -10.37
C ASP A 39 16.75 -6.13 -8.97
N GLN A 40 17.18 -4.87 -8.94
CA GLN A 40 17.27 -4.10 -7.69
C GLN A 40 15.93 -3.82 -7.02
N LEU A 41 14.86 -3.64 -7.81
CA LEU A 41 13.49 -3.47 -7.31
C LEU A 41 12.87 -4.78 -6.83
N ALA A 42 13.27 -5.93 -7.39
CA ALA A 42 12.83 -7.24 -6.92
C ALA A 42 13.44 -7.53 -5.54
N ASP A 43 14.73 -7.24 -5.35
CA ASP A 43 15.43 -7.45 -4.08
C ASP A 43 14.97 -6.49 -2.97
N LYS A 44 14.83 -5.19 -3.29
CA LYS A 44 14.43 -4.17 -2.31
C LYS A 44 12.92 -4.04 -2.16
N GLY A 45 12.16 -4.44 -3.18
CA GLY A 45 10.70 -4.30 -3.22
C GLY A 45 10.02 -5.07 -2.11
N PHE A 46 10.47 -6.29 -1.80
CA PHE A 46 9.90 -7.09 -0.72
C PHE A 46 10.08 -6.45 0.67
N LEU A 47 11.24 -5.83 0.92
CA LEU A 47 11.50 -5.14 2.19
C LEU A 47 10.71 -3.83 2.29
N VAL A 48 10.62 -3.06 1.19
CA VAL A 48 9.88 -1.79 1.20
C VAL A 48 8.38 -2.03 1.30
N THR A 49 7.81 -3.03 0.61
CA THR A 49 6.38 -3.34 0.69
C THR A 49 5.97 -3.84 2.06
N SER A 50 6.73 -4.77 2.64
CA SER A 50 6.45 -5.28 4.00
C SER A 50 6.57 -4.18 5.07
N THR A 51 7.53 -3.26 4.90
CA THR A 51 7.65 -2.10 5.81
C THR A 51 6.50 -1.12 5.63
N ASP A 52 6.04 -0.88 4.41
CA ASP A 52 4.88 -0.01 4.13
C ASP A 52 3.60 -0.56 4.78
N GLU A 53 3.37 -1.87 4.68
CA GLU A 53 2.25 -2.56 5.34
C GLU A 53 2.31 -2.41 6.87
N LEU A 54 3.51 -2.55 7.46
CA LEU A 54 3.73 -2.35 8.90
C LEU A 54 3.42 -0.90 9.32
N ILE A 55 3.88 0.08 8.54
CA ILE A 55 3.65 1.51 8.82
C ILE A 55 2.16 1.85 8.70
N ALA A 56 1.47 1.32 7.69
CA ALA A 56 0.04 1.53 7.52
C ALA A 56 -0.76 0.92 8.68
N TRP A 57 -0.38 -0.29 9.12
CA TRP A 57 -0.94 -0.90 10.32
C TRP A 57 -0.70 -0.05 11.57
N ALA A 58 0.52 0.45 11.76
CA ALA A 58 0.86 1.29 12.91
C ALA A 58 0.07 2.61 12.91
N ARG A 59 -0.09 3.28 11.76
CA ARG A 59 -0.83 4.55 11.64
C ARG A 59 -2.31 4.36 11.93
N THR A 60 -2.92 3.29 11.42
CA THR A 60 -4.34 2.98 11.67
C THR A 60 -4.60 2.53 13.11
N GLY A 61 -3.60 1.92 13.78
CA GLY A 61 -3.67 1.54 15.19
C GLY A 61 -3.37 2.65 16.20
N SER A 62 -2.83 3.80 15.78
CA SER A 62 -2.36 4.90 16.68
C SER A 62 -3.02 6.24 16.39
N LEU A 63 -4.31 6.22 16.03
CA LEU A 63 -5.06 7.43 15.71
C LEU A 63 -5.19 8.34 16.93
N MET A 64 -4.47 9.46 16.90
CA MET A 64 -4.61 10.55 17.87
C MET A 64 -5.65 11.54 17.35
N TRP A 65 -6.91 11.31 17.69
CA TRP A 65 -8.04 12.08 17.17
C TRP A 65 -8.04 13.51 17.70
N MET A 66 -8.16 14.48 16.78
CA MET A 66 -8.51 15.86 17.11
C MET A 66 -9.96 16.07 16.70
N THR A 67 -10.89 15.93 17.64
CA THR A 67 -12.32 16.01 17.35
C THR A 67 -12.75 17.47 17.23
N PHE A 68 -13.38 17.81 16.10
CA PHE A 68 -14.04 19.09 15.91
C PHE A 68 -15.54 18.86 15.85
N GLY A 69 -16.24 19.18 16.93
CA GLY A 69 -17.66 18.88 17.09
C GLY A 69 -18.50 20.14 17.07
N PHE A 70 -19.34 20.31 16.05
CA PHE A 70 -20.05 21.59 15.84
C PHE A 70 -21.42 21.72 16.51
N ALA A 71 -22.04 20.64 17.01
CA ALA A 71 -23.26 20.72 17.83
C ALA A 71 -23.60 19.32 18.36
N CYS A 72 -24.63 18.68 17.80
CA CYS A 72 -25.06 17.33 18.15
C CYS A 72 -24.01 16.26 17.83
N CYS A 73 -23.26 16.39 16.73
CA CYS A 73 -22.20 15.43 16.39
C CYS A 73 -21.06 15.42 17.41
N ALA A 74 -20.89 16.50 18.19
CA ALA A 74 -19.90 16.55 19.26
C ALA A 74 -20.27 15.61 20.40
N VAL A 75 -21.54 15.64 20.84
CA VAL A 75 -21.99 14.81 21.94
C VAL A 75 -22.00 13.34 21.52
N GLU A 76 -22.42 13.02 20.29
CA GLU A 76 -22.35 11.66 19.76
C GLU A 76 -20.91 11.12 19.64
N MET A 77 -19.93 11.96 19.30
CA MET A 77 -18.51 11.56 19.28
C MET A 77 -17.93 11.41 20.69
N MET A 78 -18.34 12.25 21.64
CA MET A 78 -18.09 11.97 23.07
C MET A 78 -18.71 10.62 23.41
N GLN A 79 -19.91 10.35 22.84
CA GLN A 79 -20.63 9.08 22.80
C GLN A 79 -19.99 7.90 22.06
N VAL A 80 -18.74 8.01 21.63
CA VAL A 80 -17.96 6.90 21.04
C VAL A 80 -16.72 6.54 21.91
N SER A 81 -16.41 7.33 22.97
CA SER A 81 -15.18 7.19 23.80
C SER A 81 -15.25 6.75 25.29
N MET A 82 -16.28 7.05 26.10
CA MET A 82 -16.58 6.45 27.42
C MET A 82 -16.92 4.95 27.33
N LEU A 83 -16.90 4.24 28.47
CA LEU A 83 -17.12 2.78 28.55
C LEU A 83 -18.45 2.25 27.99
N ARG A 84 -19.44 3.11 27.77
CA ARG A 84 -20.72 2.73 27.17
C ARG A 84 -20.72 2.91 25.65
N TYR A 85 -19.59 3.38 25.15
CA TYR A 85 -19.34 3.75 23.79
C TYR A 85 -18.34 2.81 23.14
#